data_AF-S2NLC1-F1
#
_entry.id   AF-S2NLC1-F1
#
_cell.length_a   1.000
_cell.length_b   1.000
_cell.length_c   1.000
_cell.angle_alpha   90.00
_cell.angle_beta   90.00
_cell.angle_gamma   90.00
#
_symmetry.space_group_name_H-M   'P 1'
#
loop_
_entity.id
_entity.type
_entity.pdbx_description
1 polymer ?
#
loop_
_entity_poly.entity_id
_entity_poly.type
_entity_poly.pdbx_seq_one_letter_code
_entity_poly.pdbx_strand_id
1 'polypeptide(L)' 'MVTIPASFNIGENVEYQPIIDENGIISLLPVRYNIFKEDPSYDLRKAIEEDHIGDTRIPVGQEDI' A
#
# COMPACT_ATOMS: atom_id res chain seq x y z
N MET A 1 3.83 -20.26 7.45
CA MET A 1 4.63 -19.03 7.61
C MET A 1 5.35 -18.81 6.29
N VAL A 2 5.07 -17.70 5.60
CA VAL A 2 5.68 -17.39 4.29
C VAL A 2 6.68 -16.27 4.50
N THR A 3 7.91 -16.46 4.04
CA THR A 3 8.97 -15.45 4.17
C THR A 3 8.80 -14.42 3.05
N ILE A 4 8.67 -13.14 3.40
CA ILE A 4 8.61 -12.06 2.42
C ILE A 4 10.02 -11.48 2.22
N PRO A 5 10.51 -11.32 0.98
CA PRO A 5 11.80 -10.71 0.73
C PRO A 5 11.86 -9.27 1.25
N ALA A 6 13.00 -8.89 1.84
CA ALA A 6 13.21 -7.53 2.37
C ALA A 6 13.10 -6.44 1.28
N SER A 7 13.30 -6.80 0.01
CA SER A 7 13.18 -5.88 -1.13
C SER A 7 11.79 -5.27 -1.31
N PHE A 8 10.76 -5.84 -0.68
CA PHE A 8 9.40 -5.30 -0.72
C PHE A 8 9.21 -4.10 0.23
N ASN A 9 10.21 -3.74 1.06
CA ASN A 9 10.14 -2.60 2.00
C ASN A 9 8.85 -2.54 2.84
N ILE A 10 8.38 -3.69 3.31
CA ILE A 10 7.21 -3.77 4.18
C ILE A 10 7.60 -3.27 5.57
N GLY A 11 6.80 -2.35 6.13
CA GLY A 11 7.03 -1.80 7.47
C GLY A 11 6.92 -2.85 8.58
N GLU A 12 7.38 -2.50 9.78
CA GLU A 12 7.17 -3.33 10.96
C GLU A 12 5.77 -3.08 11.57
N ASN A 13 5.12 -4.13 12.08
CA ASN A 13 3.81 -4.07 12.74
C ASN A 13 2.65 -3.49 11.90
N VAL A 14 2.72 -3.65 10.57
CA VAL A 14 1.64 -3.27 9.65
C VAL A 14 0.70 -4.44 9.36
N GLU A 15 -0.59 -4.15 9.34
CA GLU A 15 -1.65 -5.11 9.05
C GLU A 15 -2.02 -5.07 7.56
N TYR A 16 -2.11 -6.25 6.95
CA TYR A 16 -2.52 -6.44 5.56
C TYR A 16 -3.71 -7.39 5.47
N GLN A 17 -4.66 -7.06 4.61
CA GLN A 17 -5.74 -7.93 4.18
C GLN A 17 -5.29 -8.74 2.96
N PRO A 18 -5.27 -10.08 3.05
CA PRO A 18 -4.97 -10.93 1.91
C PRO A 18 -6.19 -11.04 0.97
N ILE A 19 -5.94 -10.90 -0.33
CA ILE A 19 -6.94 -11.13 -1.39
C ILE A 19 -6.38 -12.17 -2.36
N ILE A 20 -7.22 -13.11 -2.78
CA ILE A 20 -6.88 -14.14 -3.75
C ILE A 20 -7.66 -13.84 -5.02
N ASP A 21 -6.94 -13.63 -6.12
CA ASP A 21 -7.53 -13.48 -7.46
C ASP A 21 -7.90 -14.85 -8.07
N GLU A 22 -8.73 -14.87 -9.11
CA GLU A 22 -9.14 -16.08 -9.85
C GLU A 22 -7.93 -16.84 -10.42
N ASN A 23 -6.83 -16.13 -10.67
CA ASN A 23 -5.55 -16.69 -11.13
C ASN A 23 -4.69 -17.31 -10.00
N GLY A 24 -5.18 -17.29 -8.75
CA GLY A 24 -4.46 -17.81 -7.58
C GLY A 24 -3.35 -16.90 -7.04
N ILE A 25 -3.28 -15.66 -7.53
CA ILE A 25 -2.32 -14.66 -7.04
C ILE A 25 -2.81 -14.12 -5.71
N ILE A 26 -1.95 -14.15 -4.69
CA ILE A 26 -2.20 -13.58 -3.37
C ILE A 26 -1.68 -12.14 -3.36
N SER A 27 -2.59 -11.18 -3.23
CA SER A 27 -2.28 -9.76 -3.04
C SER A 27 -2.45 -9.37 -1.57
N LEU A 28 -1.54 -8.54 -1.06
CA LEU A 28 -1.57 -8.05 0.32
C LEU A 28 -1.90 -6.56 0.30
N LEU A 29 -3.15 -6.20 0.63
CA LEU A 29 -3.57 -4.81 0.71
C LEU A 29 -3.44 -4.30 2.15
N PRO A 30 -2.81 -3.14 2.40
CA PRO A 30 -2.72 -2.58 3.74
C PRO A 30 -4.12 -2.25 4.29
N VAL A 31 -4.41 -2.65 5.54
CA VAL A 31 -5.72 -2.46 6.20
C VAL A 31 -5.97 -0.99 6.58
N ARG A 32 -4.92 -0.18 6.63
CA ARG A 32 -5.03 1.25 6.96
C ARG A 32 -5.27 2.06 5.69
N TYR A 33 -6.55 2.24 5.36
CA TYR A 33 -7.02 2.94 4.16
C TYR A 33 -7.00 4.47 4.28
N ASN A 34 -6.80 5.05 5.48
CA ASN A 34 -7.06 6.47 5.67
C ASN A 34 -6.07 7.18 6.61
N ILE A 35 -4.86 7.38 6.09
CA ILE A 35 -3.78 8.21 6.67
C ILE A 35 -4.26 9.60 7.10
N PHE A 36 -5.24 10.18 6.41
CA PHE A 36 -5.80 11.50 6.75
C PHE A 36 -6.72 11.49 7.99
N LYS A 37 -7.35 10.34 8.27
CA LYS A 37 -8.20 10.16 9.45
C LYS A 37 -7.38 9.91 10.71
N GLU A 38 -6.19 9.33 10.54
CA GLU A 38 -5.26 9.06 11.63
C GLU A 38 -4.42 10.30 11.97
N ASP A 39 -3.99 11.05 10.96
CA ASP A 39 -3.34 12.34 11.12
C ASP A 39 -3.94 13.37 10.15
N PRO A 40 -4.83 14.27 10.61
CA PRO A 40 -5.41 15.33 9.80
C PRO A 40 -4.39 16.34 9.28
N SER A 41 -3.18 16.37 9.86
CA SER A 41 -2.07 17.23 9.42
C SER A 41 -1.15 16.54 8.41
N TYR A 42 -1.44 15.28 8.05
CA TYR A 42 -0.65 14.52 7.10
C TYR A 42 -0.69 15.15 5.71
N ASP A 43 0.46 15.67 5.27
CA ASP A 43 0.62 16.21 3.93
C ASP A 43 0.99 15.08 2.95
N LEU A 44 -0.05 14.49 2.36
CA LEU A 44 0.08 13.45 1.34
C LEU A 44 1.00 13.86 0.19
N ARG A 45 0.97 15.15 -0.22
CA ARG A 45 1.78 15.62 -1.36
C ARG A 45 3.25 15.65 -1.00
N LYS A 46 3.58 16.13 0.20
CA LYS A 46 4.94 16.12 0.72
C LYS A 46 5.49 14.71 0.82
N ALA A 47 4.69 13.77 1.32
CA ALA A 47 5.09 12.35 1.41
C ALA A 47 5.35 11.72 0.03
N ILE A 48 4.50 11.98 -0.96
CA ILE A 48 4.71 11.50 -2.35
C ILE A 48 6.02 12.04 -2.94
N GLU A 49 6.34 13.32 -2.69
CA GLU A 49 7.61 13.93 -3.13
C GLU A 49 8.82 13.32 -2.42
N GLU A 50 8.75 13.14 -1.10
CA GLU A 50 9.83 12.58 -0.26
C GLU A 50 10.10 11.09 -0.57
N ASP A 51 9.05 10.29 -0.79
CA ASP A 51 9.16 8.85 -1.07
C ASP A 51 9.40 8.54 -2.57
N HIS A 52 9.45 9.59 -3.41
CA HIS A 52 9.61 9.45 -4.86
C HIS A 52 8.58 8.52 -5.51
N ILE A 53 7.35 8.55 -5.00
CA ILE A 53 6.25 7.72 -5.50
C ILE A 53 5.79 8.33 -6.83
N GLY A 54 6.21 7.70 -7.93
CA GLY A 54 5.83 8.12 -9.28
C GLY A 54 4.39 7.72 -9.61
N ASP A 55 3.68 8.61 -10.30
CA ASP A 55 2.40 8.26 -10.92
C ASP A 55 2.62 7.26 -12.06
N THR A 56 2.08 6.06 -11.90
CA THR A 56 2.15 4.98 -12.90
C THR A 56 1.27 5.24 -14.12
N ARG A 57 0.41 6.28 -14.11
CA ARG A 57 -0.52 6.72 -15.18
C ARG A 57 -1.54 5.70 -15.68
N ILE A 58 -1.34 4.43 -15.35
CA ILE A 58 -2.16 3.30 -15.74
C ILE A 58 -2.84 2.81 -14.46
N PRO A 59 -4.17 2.87 -14.38
CA PRO A 59 -4.90 2.37 -13.23
C PRO A 59 -4.71 0.86 -13.15
N VAL A 60 -4.25 0.39 -11.99
CA VAL A 60 -3.99 -1.04 -11.72
C VAL A 60 -5.14 -1.71 -10.97
N GLY A 61 -6.27 -1.02 -10.79
CA GLY A 61 -7.48 -1.56 -10.17
C GLY A 61 -7.38 -1.83 -8.67
N GLN A 62 -6.29 -1.38 -8.03
CA GLN A 62 -6.07 -1.44 -6.58
C GLN A 62 -6.18 -0.04 -5.94
N GLU A 63 -6.66 0.93 -6.71
CA GLU A 63 -6.86 2.31 -6.29
C GLU A 63 -8.15 2.38 -5.46
N ASP A 64 -8.13 3.13 -4.36
CA ASP A 64 -9.33 3.46 -3.60
C ASP A 64 -9.98 4.69 -4.28
N ILE A 65 -11.08 4.49 -5.02
CA ILE A 65 -11.81 5.52 -5.79
C ILE A 65 -12.85 6.22 -4.92
#